data_AF-A0A820A8C6-F1
#
_entry.id   AF-A0A820A8C6-F1
#
_cell.length_a   1.000
_cell.length_b   1.000
_cell.length_c   1.000
_cell.angle_alpha   90.00
_cell.angle_beta   90.00
_cell.angle_gamma   90.00
#
_symmetry.space_group_name_H-M   'P 1'
#
loop_
_entity.id
_entity.type
_entity.pdbx_description
1 polymer ?
#
loop_
_entity_poly.entity_id
_entity_poly.type
_entity_poly.pdbx_seq_one_letter_code
_entity_poly.pdbx_strand_id
1 'polypeptide(L)'
;MDNQALEIDEPQERTTIPTRTARVTRQDSTVTLWATVDKSRLDQDVHIIPLQEVFSRYHTDPRNGLTSDHVQDARAQYGDNKLTPPKQPSYILLLLKELFMGFNIILWFAGIVAFLAYKEFGECD
;
A
#
# COMPACT_ATOMS: atom_id res chain seq x y z
N MET A 1 -28.98 44.80 -13.64
CA MET A 1 -27.76 44.41 -12.90
C MET A 1 -27.65 42.93 -13.15
N ASP A 2 -26.93 42.65 -14.22
CA ASP A 2 -27.21 41.50 -15.07
C ASP A 2 -26.35 40.35 -14.56
N ASN A 3 -27.00 39.26 -14.19
CA ASN A 3 -26.34 38.03 -13.78
C ASN A 3 -25.77 37.38 -15.04
N GLN A 4 -24.62 37.88 -15.47
CA GLN A 4 -23.84 37.31 -16.54
C GLN A 4 -23.13 36.08 -15.99
N ALA A 5 -23.77 34.92 -16.16
CA ALA A 5 -23.13 33.63 -16.01
C ALA A 5 -21.93 33.59 -16.96
N LEU A 6 -20.72 33.50 -16.40
CA LEU A 6 -19.54 33.14 -17.17
C LEU A 6 -19.67 31.65 -17.51
N GLU A 7 -19.97 31.33 -18.77
CA GLU A 7 -19.70 30.00 -19.31
C GLU A 7 -18.19 29.78 -19.26
N ILE A 8 -17.76 29.00 -18.28
CA ILE A 8 -16.42 28.42 -18.28
C ILE A 8 -16.50 27.26 -19.27
N ASP A 9 -15.93 27.47 -20.45
CA ASP A 9 -15.69 26.43 -21.43
C ASP A 9 -14.76 25.40 -20.78
N GLU A 10 -15.26 24.17 -20.56
CA GLU A 10 -14.51 23.07 -19.95
C GLU A 10 -14.02 22.10 -21.04
N PRO A 11 -12.86 22.33 -21.69
CA PRO A 11 -12.23 21.29 -22.46
C PRO A 11 -11.16 20.66 -21.60
N GLN A 12 -11.51 19.66 -20.78
CA GLN A 12 -10.51 18.73 -20.26
C GLN A 12 -10.95 17.30 -20.57
N GLU A 13 -10.42 16.84 -21.69
CA GLU A 13 -10.25 15.45 -22.10
C GLU A 13 -10.27 14.49 -20.90
N ARG A 14 -11.42 13.83 -20.73
CA ARG A 14 -11.63 12.77 -19.75
C ARG A 14 -10.69 11.63 -20.11
N THR A 15 -9.46 11.69 -19.59
CA THR A 15 -8.56 10.55 -19.56
C THR A 15 -9.27 9.49 -18.73
N THR A 16 -9.91 8.53 -19.40
CA THR A 16 -10.49 7.36 -18.75
C THR A 16 -9.33 6.55 -18.20
N ILE A 17 -8.94 6.82 -16.96
CA ILE A 17 -8.05 5.94 -16.20
C ILE A 17 -8.77 4.58 -16.18
N PRO A 18 -8.21 3.50 -16.75
CA PRO A 18 -8.83 2.20 -16.62
C PRO A 18 -8.85 1.87 -15.14
N THR A 19 -10.04 1.86 -14.56
CA THR A 19 -10.24 1.41 -13.18
C THR A 19 -9.98 -0.08 -13.17
N ARG A 20 -8.71 -0.47 -13.00
CA ARG A 20 -8.36 -1.85 -12.68
C ARG A 20 -8.75 -2.07 -11.22
N THR A 21 -10.04 -2.29 -10.98
CA THR A 21 -10.56 -2.67 -9.66
C THR A 21 -10.05 -4.08 -9.35
N ALA A 22 -8.80 -4.18 -8.91
CA ALA A 22 -8.34 -5.38 -8.23
C ALA A 22 -9.13 -5.45 -6.92
N ARG A 23 -10.14 -6.32 -6.89
CA ARG A 23 -10.93 -6.57 -5.69
C ARG A 23 -10.02 -7.29 -4.69
N VAL A 24 -9.35 -6.53 -3.83
CA VAL A 24 -8.61 -7.06 -2.69
C VAL A 24 -9.63 -7.64 -1.74
N THR A 25 -9.68 -8.97 -1.64
CA THR A 25 -10.52 -9.66 -0.67
C THR A 25 -10.04 -9.28 0.73
N ARG A 26 -10.85 -8.50 1.44
CA ARG A 26 -10.61 -8.02 2.79
C ARG A 26 -10.63 -9.22 3.73
N GLN A 27 -9.45 -9.70 4.11
CA GLN A 27 -9.30 -10.73 5.13
C GLN A 27 -9.47 -10.01 6.48
N ASP A 28 -10.71 -9.98 6.99
CA ASP A 28 -11.04 -9.31 8.25
C ASP A 28 -10.45 -10.08 9.44
N SER A 29 -9.19 -9.84 9.75
CA SER A 29 -8.52 -10.26 10.99
C SER A 29 -8.86 -9.29 12.13
N THR A 30 -10.13 -9.26 12.53
CA THR A 30 -10.65 -8.41 13.60
C THR A 30 -10.40 -8.97 15.00
N VAL A 31 -9.16 -9.36 15.32
CA VAL A 31 -8.72 -9.66 16.70
C VAL A 31 -7.23 -9.35 16.75
N THR A 32 -6.77 -8.09 16.72
CA THR A 32 -6.20 -7.41 17.89
C THR A 32 -5.78 -5.96 17.57
N LEU A 33 -6.30 -5.35 16.48
CA LEU A 33 -5.86 -4.01 16.03
C LEU A 33 -5.98 -2.92 17.10
N TRP A 34 -7.04 -2.93 17.91
CA TRP A 34 -7.28 -1.88 18.91
C TRP A 34 -6.33 -1.93 20.12
N ALA A 35 -5.59 -3.02 20.32
CA ALA A 35 -4.60 -3.14 21.41
C ALA A 35 -3.23 -2.57 21.03
N THR A 36 -2.92 -2.47 19.74
CA THR A 36 -1.62 -2.00 19.21
C THR A 36 -1.69 -0.64 18.51
N VAL A 37 -2.89 -0.09 18.32
CA VAL A 37 -3.04 1.26 17.74
C VAL A 37 -2.61 2.31 18.75
N ASP A 38 -1.70 3.18 18.30
CA ASP A 38 -1.31 4.38 19.00
C ASP A 38 -2.50 5.36 19.07
N LYS A 39 -3.13 5.44 20.24
CA LYS A 39 -4.33 6.25 20.49
C LYS A 39 -4.10 7.73 20.17
N SER A 40 -2.86 8.20 20.31
CA SER A 40 -2.49 9.59 20.00
C SER A 40 -2.68 9.94 18.52
N ARG A 41 -2.56 8.97 17.62
CA ARG A 41 -2.79 9.16 16.18
C ARG A 41 -4.25 9.24 15.80
N LEU A 42 -5.15 8.76 16.68
CA LEU A 42 -6.58 8.74 16.43
C LEU A 42 -7.27 10.02 16.90
N ASP A 43 -6.70 10.69 17.90
CA ASP A 43 -7.28 11.88 18.52
C ASP A 43 -6.67 13.16 17.90
N GLN A 44 -7.19 13.57 16.74
CA GLN A 44 -6.72 14.78 16.03
C GLN A 44 -7.73 15.92 16.14
N ASP A 45 -7.37 16.98 16.87
CA ASP A 45 -8.22 18.13 17.25
C ASP A 45 -8.21 19.29 16.23
N VAL A 46 -7.43 19.20 15.16
CA VAL A 46 -7.13 20.30 14.21
C VAL A 46 -8.40 20.95 13.63
N HIS A 47 -9.49 20.21 13.53
CA HIS A 47 -10.77 20.66 12.97
C HIS A 47 -11.69 21.37 13.99
N ILE A 48 -11.33 21.39 15.27
CA ILE A 48 -12.12 21.94 16.38
C ILE A 48 -11.50 23.27 16.87
N ILE A 49 -10.18 23.39 16.80
CA ILE A 49 -9.43 24.56 17.26
C ILE A 49 -9.64 25.79 16.35
N PRO A 50 -9.51 27.03 16.88
CA PRO A 50 -9.67 28.25 16.10
C PRO A 50 -8.55 28.41 15.06
N LEU A 51 -8.86 29.02 13.92
CA LEU A 51 -7.94 29.16 12.78
C LEU A 51 -6.59 29.80 13.15
N GLN A 52 -6.59 30.80 14.03
CA GLN A 52 -5.37 31.48 14.46
C GLN A 52 -4.41 30.53 15.19
N GLU A 53 -4.94 29.58 15.95
CA GLU A 53 -4.15 28.55 16.61
C GLU A 53 -3.60 27.54 15.59
N VAL A 54 -4.39 27.16 14.58
CA VAL A 54 -3.94 26.30 13.48
C VAL A 54 -2.76 26.93 12.74
N PHE A 55 -2.86 28.20 12.37
CA PHE A 55 -1.79 28.93 11.68
C PHE A 55 -0.53 29.04 12.53
N SER A 56 -0.67 29.25 13.84
CA SER A 56 0.46 29.25 14.75
C SER A 56 1.08 27.87 14.94
N ARG A 57 0.29 26.80 14.97
CA ARG A 57 0.74 25.41 15.21
C ARG A 57 1.49 24.84 14.02
N TYR A 58 1.06 25.17 12.80
CA TYR A 58 1.67 24.69 11.55
C TYR A 58 2.57 25.71 10.84
N HIS A 59 2.74 26.91 11.42
CA HIS A 59 3.53 28.02 10.86
C HIS A 59 3.11 28.37 9.41
N THR A 60 1.81 28.49 9.17
CA THR A 60 1.25 28.72 7.83
C THR A 60 0.58 30.09 7.71
N ASP A 61 0.74 30.75 6.56
CA ASP A 61 0.02 31.99 6.23
C ASP A 61 -1.28 31.67 5.48
N PRO A 62 -2.45 32.21 5.89
CA PRO A 62 -3.72 31.99 5.20
C PRO A 62 -3.79 32.53 3.77
N ARG A 63 -2.95 33.51 3.39
CA ARG A 63 -2.96 34.13 2.06
C ARG A 63 -1.88 33.59 1.14
N ASN A 64 -0.68 33.40 1.68
CA ASN A 64 0.50 33.07 0.88
C ASN A 64 0.93 31.60 1.03
N GLY A 65 0.38 30.85 2.00
CA GLY A 65 0.75 29.46 2.26
C GLY A 65 2.11 29.30 2.94
N LEU A 66 2.79 28.17 2.67
CA LEU A 66 4.16 27.92 3.13
C LEU A 66 5.18 28.46 2.13
N THR A 67 6.35 28.87 2.64
CA THR A 67 7.51 29.19 1.81
C THR A 67 8.10 27.94 1.16
N SER A 68 8.74 28.08 -0.01
CA SER A 68 9.38 26.98 -0.74
C SER A 68 10.41 26.23 0.11
N ASP A 69 11.15 26.97 0.93
CA ASP A 69 12.23 26.44 1.76
C ASP A 69 11.64 25.58 2.89
N HIS A 70 10.58 26.08 3.56
CA HIS A 70 9.87 25.32 4.58
C HIS A 70 9.20 24.06 4.01
N VAL A 71 8.71 24.10 2.78
CA VAL A 71 8.19 22.90 2.09
C VAL A 71 9.30 21.89 1.84
N GLN A 72 10.50 22.32 1.47
CA GLN A 72 11.65 21.44 1.25
C GLN A 72 12.11 20.80 2.55
N ASP A 73 12.23 21.57 3.63
CA ASP A 73 12.61 21.08 4.96
C ASP A 73 11.58 20.09 5.49
N ALA A 74 10.28 20.41 5.36
CA ALA A 74 9.20 19.52 5.77
C ALA A 74 9.21 18.21 4.97
N ARG A 75 9.49 18.25 3.66
CA ARG A 75 9.62 17.02 2.84
C ARG A 75 10.82 16.18 3.25
N ALA A 76 11.94 16.81 3.60
CA ALA A 76 13.12 16.10 4.10
C ALA A 76 12.86 15.45 5.47
N GLN A 77 12.06 16.09 6.33
CA GLN A 77 11.73 15.60 7.67
C GLN A 77 10.66 14.51 7.68
N TYR A 78 9.54 14.71 6.97
CA TYR A 78 8.35 13.84 7.03
C TYR A 78 8.29 12.83 5.88
N GLY A 79 9.06 13.04 4.82
CA GLY A 79 9.03 12.24 3.60
C GLY A 79 7.93 12.65 2.62
N ASP A 80 7.87 11.95 1.49
CA ASP A 80 6.83 12.14 0.48
C ASP A 80 5.43 11.82 1.06
N ASN A 81 4.43 12.63 0.70
CA ASN A 81 3.02 12.32 0.98
C ASN A 81 2.50 11.19 0.07
N LYS A 82 3.05 9.99 0.24
CA LYS A 82 2.71 8.78 -0.50
C LYS A 82 2.62 7.62 0.49
N LEU A 83 1.50 6.91 0.43
CA LEU A 83 1.34 5.67 1.20
C LEU A 83 2.41 4.68 0.75
N THR A 84 3.20 4.18 1.71
CA THR A 84 4.18 3.14 1.43
C THR A 84 3.44 1.86 1.04
N PRO A 85 3.61 1.36 -0.20
CA PRO A 85 2.95 0.13 -0.60
C PRO A 85 3.50 -1.03 0.22
N PRO A 86 2.68 -2.06 0.51
CA PRO A 86 3.14 -3.22 1.24
C PRO A 86 4.25 -3.93 0.46
N LYS A 87 5.30 -4.36 1.18
CA LYS A 87 6.44 -5.08 0.60
C LYS A 87 5.93 -6.35 -0.10
N GLN A 88 6.06 -6.39 -1.42
CA GLN A 88 5.74 -7.58 -2.21
C GLN A 88 6.92 -8.57 -2.14
N PRO A 89 6.67 -9.88 -1.93
CA PRO A 89 7.72 -10.89 -2.05
C PRO A 89 8.19 -11.01 -3.50
N SER A 90 9.41 -11.48 -3.71
CA SER A 90 9.89 -11.80 -5.06
C SER A 90 9.15 -13.03 -5.61
N TYR A 91 8.95 -13.07 -6.92
CA TYR A 91 8.23 -14.16 -7.59
C TYR A 91 8.87 -15.54 -7.35
N ILE A 92 10.20 -15.60 -7.26
CA ILE A 92 10.94 -16.85 -7.00
C ILE A 92 10.60 -17.38 -5.61
N LEU A 93 10.55 -16.51 -4.59
CA LEU A 93 10.17 -16.91 -3.24
C LEU A 93 8.70 -17.37 -3.17
N LEU A 94 7.83 -16.72 -3.94
CA LEU A 94 6.43 -17.13 -4.05
C LEU A 94 6.30 -18.51 -4.70
N LEU A 95 7.05 -18.77 -5.76
CA LEU A 95 7.12 -20.07 -6.44
C LEU A 95 7.66 -21.17 -5.51
N LEU A 96 8.74 -20.90 -4.78
CA LEU A 96 9.33 -21.85 -3.83
C LEU A 96 8.33 -22.17 -2.71
N LYS A 97 7.57 -21.18 -2.25
CA LYS A 97 6.52 -21.42 -1.26
C LYS A 97 5.49 -22.42 -1.80
N GLU A 98 5.01 -22.27 -3.03
CA GLU A 98 4.03 -23.19 -3.61
C GLU A 98 4.62 -24.58 -3.89
N LEU A 99 5.90 -24.66 -4.30
CA LEU A 99 6.58 -25.92 -4.63
C LEU A 99 6.79 -26.84 -3.41
N PHE A 100 6.93 -26.29 -2.20
CA PHE A 100 7.17 -27.05 -0.97
C PHE A 100 5.97 -27.09 -0.02
N MET A 101 4.79 -26.63 -0.46
CA MET A 101 3.59 -26.56 0.38
C MET A 101 2.58 -27.66 0.04
N GLY A 102 1.91 -28.17 1.08
CA GLY A 102 0.80 -29.12 0.96
C GLY A 102 1.19 -30.44 0.29
N PHE A 103 0.52 -30.75 -0.83
CA PHE A 103 0.69 -32.02 -1.55
C PHE A 103 1.98 -32.10 -2.39
N ASN A 104 2.54 -30.95 -2.81
CA ASN A 104 3.73 -30.94 -3.68
C ASN A 104 4.94 -31.61 -3.03
N ILE A 105 5.04 -31.62 -1.70
CA ILE A 105 6.13 -32.31 -0.99
C ILE A 105 6.08 -33.83 -1.18
N ILE A 106 4.88 -34.41 -1.31
CA ILE A 106 4.71 -35.84 -1.56
C ILE A 106 5.27 -36.21 -2.93
N LEU A 107 5.08 -35.34 -3.93
CA LEU A 107 5.62 -35.55 -5.28
C LEU A 107 7.15 -35.55 -5.30
N TRP A 108 7.79 -34.70 -4.49
CA TRP A 108 9.25 -34.72 -4.31
C TRP A 108 9.74 -36.05 -3.73
N PHE A 109 9.11 -36.56 -2.67
CA PHE A 109 9.46 -37.86 -2.10
C PHE A 109 9.19 -39.01 -3.05
N ALA A 110 8.05 -39.01 -3.74
CA ALA A 110 7.71 -40.03 -4.72
C ALA A 110 8.73 -40.08 -5.87
N GLY A 111 9.18 -38.93 -6.35
CA GLY A 111 10.24 -38.83 -7.35
C GLY A 111 11.56 -39.43 -6.85
N ILE A 112 11.99 -39.07 -5.63
CA ILE A 112 13.20 -39.62 -5.02
C ILE A 112 13.11 -41.15 -4.89
N VAL A 113 11.99 -41.66 -4.37
CA VAL A 113 11.76 -43.11 -4.22
C VAL A 113 11.75 -43.81 -5.58
N ALA A 114 11.14 -43.22 -6.60
CA ALA A 114 11.13 -43.79 -7.95
C ALA A 114 12.54 -43.89 -8.56
N PHE A 115 13.39 -42.87 -8.38
CA PHE A 115 14.79 -42.92 -8.83
C PHE A 115 15.62 -43.95 -8.06
N LEU A 116 15.42 -44.08 -6.74
CA LEU A 116 16.10 -45.08 -5.92
C LEU A 116 15.68 -46.50 -6.30
N ALA A 117 14.38 -46.74 -6.50
CA ALA A 117 13.87 -48.03 -6.93
C ALA A 117 14.41 -48.43 -8.30
N TYR A 118 14.42 -47.51 -9.28
CA TYR A 118 15.02 -47.79 -10.58
C TYR A 118 16.51 -48.14 -10.49
N LYS A 119 17.26 -47.46 -9.63
CA LYS A 119 18.68 -47.75 -9.40
C LYS A 119 18.90 -49.13 -8.76
N GLU A 120 18.05 -49.54 -7.83
CA GLU A 120 18.21 -50.79 -7.07
C GLU A 120 17.70 -52.03 -7.82
N PHE A 121 16.63 -51.89 -8.60
CA PHE A 121 16.03 -53.00 -9.36
C PHE A 121 16.50 -53.07 -10.82
N GLY A 122 17.39 -52.17 -11.24
CA GLY A 122 17.92 -52.06 -12.61
C GLY A 122 19.23 -52.81 -12.86
N GLU A 123 19.81 -53.48 -11.85
CA GLU A 123 20.94 -54.39 -12.06
C GLU A 123 20.41 -55.71 -12.66
N CYS A 124 20.46 -55.81 -14.00
CA CYS A 124 20.30 -57.06 -14.72
C CYS A 124 21.61 -57.85 -14.64
N ASP A 125 21.65 -58.94 -13.88
CA ASP A 125 22.45 -60.12 -14.24
C ASP A 125 21.92 -60.76 -15.55
#